data_AF-A0A937V7K5-F1
#
_entry.id   AF-A0A937V7K5-F1
#
_cell.length_a   1.000
_cell.length_b   1.000
_cell.length_c   1.000
_cell.angle_alpha   90.00
_cell.angle_beta   90.00
_cell.angle_gamma   90.00
#
_symmetry.space_group_name_H-M   'P 1'
#
loop_
_entity.id
_entity.type
_entity.pdbx_description
1 polymer ?
#
loop_
_entity_poly.entity_id
_entity_poly.type
_entity_poly.pdbx_seq_one_letter_code
_entity_poly.pdbx_strand_id
1 'polypeptide(L)'
;MTWVDLVVIAILVFSLIGGLMQGAVKSFFTLLALIIAIPVTGFLYHLAANLLSFLPGENWENFFGFFITFALIGLILNLIFIIPTRLIEKAWLIKGILFRLIGAIVNLLDAAIGLVLFVLVLRAYPITGWLEYVVSQSTILTWLTLHFSFVQWLLPQLPQHAITAIITIVTG
;
A
#
# COMPACT_ATOMS: atom_id res chain seq x y z
N MET A 1 4.69 5.85 -21.99
CA MET A 1 4.85 4.68 -21.10
C MET A 1 6.28 4.63 -20.64
N THR A 2 6.51 4.88 -19.36
CA THR A 2 7.84 4.77 -18.74
C THR A 2 8.12 3.32 -18.36
N TRP A 3 9.38 2.98 -18.06
CA TRP A 3 9.71 1.65 -17.54
C TRP A 3 9.02 1.37 -16.18
N VAL A 4 8.70 2.42 -15.41
CA VAL A 4 7.90 2.32 -14.17
C VAL A 4 6.49 1.84 -14.47
N ASP A 5 5.84 2.34 -15.52
CA ASP A 5 4.51 1.88 -15.90
C ASP A 5 4.52 0.36 -16.15
N LEU A 6 5.59 -0.16 -16.77
CA LEU A 6 5.75 -1.59 -17.03
C LEU A 6 5.90 -2.39 -15.73
N VAL A 7 6.69 -1.89 -14.76
CA VAL A 7 6.83 -2.51 -13.44
C VAL A 7 5.51 -2.51 -12.68
N VAL A 8 4.77 -1.40 -12.72
CA VAL A 8 3.46 -1.26 -12.06
C VAL A 8 2.45 -2.22 -12.67
N ILE A 9 2.38 -2.32 -14.00
CA ILE A 9 1.54 -3.30 -14.69
C ILE A 9 1.92 -4.72 -14.25
N ALA A 10 3.21 -5.05 -14.20
CA ALA A 10 3.66 -6.36 -13.76
C ALA A 10 3.20 -6.67 -12.33
N ILE A 11 3.35 -5.73 -11.38
CA ILE A 11 2.88 -5.88 -9.99
C ILE A 11 1.37 -6.12 -9.96
N LEU A 12 0.58 -5.35 -10.70
CA LEU A 12 -0.88 -5.51 -10.76
C LEU A 12 -1.30 -6.87 -11.35
N VAL A 13 -0.62 -7.32 -12.40
CA VAL A 13 -0.87 -8.63 -13.04
C VAL A 13 -0.51 -9.78 -12.09
N PHE A 14 0.67 -9.72 -11.46
CA PHE A 14 1.05 -10.73 -10.46
C PHE A 14 0.11 -10.74 -9.26
N SER A 15 -0.35 -9.57 -8.84
CA SER A 15 -1.36 -9.48 -7.78
C SER A 15 -2.67 -10.15 -8.18
N LEU A 16 -3.14 -9.94 -9.42
CA LEU A 16 -4.35 -10.59 -9.92
C LEU A 16 -4.23 -12.12 -9.88
N ILE A 17 -3.09 -12.65 -10.34
CA ILE A 17 -2.79 -14.09 -10.28
C ILE A 17 -2.73 -14.58 -8.83
N GLY A 18 -2.08 -13.82 -7.94
CA GLY A 18 -2.01 -14.12 -6.52
C GLY A 18 -3.40 -14.23 -5.89
N GLY A 19 -4.31 -13.32 -6.19
CA GLY A 19 -5.68 -13.34 -5.69
C GLY A 19 -6.50 -14.51 -6.22
N LEU A 20 -6.30 -14.91 -7.49
CA LEU A 20 -6.91 -16.13 -8.04
C LEU A 20 -6.47 -17.39 -7.29
N MET A 21 -5.22 -17.46 -6.84
CA MET A 21 -4.67 -18.60 -6.10
C MET A 21 -5.08 -18.61 -4.63
N GLN A 22 -5.16 -17.44 -4.00
CA GLN A 22 -5.44 -17.31 -2.57
C GLN A 22 -6.93 -17.40 -2.23
N GLY A 23 -7.81 -17.02 -3.16
CA GLY A 23 -9.25 -17.02 -2.95
C GLY A 23 -9.79 -15.79 -2.23
N ALA A 24 -11.13 -15.61 -2.28
CA ALA A 24 -11.80 -14.40 -1.81
C ALA A 24 -11.57 -14.10 -0.32
N VAL A 25 -11.74 -15.11 0.54
CA VAL A 25 -11.71 -14.91 2.00
C VAL A 25 -10.31 -14.48 2.44
N LYS A 26 -9.26 -15.17 1.98
CA LYS A 26 -7.88 -14.80 2.32
C LYS A 26 -7.53 -13.41 1.81
N SER A 27 -7.83 -13.12 0.54
CA SER A 27 -7.57 -11.80 -0.06
C SER A 27 -8.31 -10.68 0.71
N PHE A 28 -9.54 -10.94 1.16
CA PHE A 28 -10.32 -9.98 1.95
C PHE A 28 -9.67 -9.67 3.31
N PHE A 29 -9.22 -10.70 4.04
CA PHE A 29 -8.53 -10.48 5.31
C PHE A 29 -7.17 -9.80 5.12
N THR A 30 -6.46 -10.07 4.03
CA THR A 30 -5.23 -9.35 3.68
C THR A 30 -5.51 -7.88 3.39
N LEU A 31 -6.53 -7.57 2.59
CA LEU A 31 -6.97 -6.20 2.35
C LEU A 31 -7.38 -5.49 3.66
N LEU A 32 -8.12 -6.18 4.52
CA LEU A 32 -8.52 -5.65 5.81
C LEU A 32 -7.31 -5.38 6.71
N ALA A 33 -6.33 -6.28 6.73
CA ALA A 33 -5.08 -6.09 7.46
C ALA A 33 -4.34 -4.87 6.93
N LEU A 34 -4.29 -4.68 5.60
CA LEU A 34 -3.66 -3.52 4.97
C LEU A 34 -4.38 -2.21 5.35
N ILE A 35 -5.71 -2.16 5.26
CA ILE A 35 -6.51 -0.98 5.62
C ILE A 35 -6.30 -0.58 7.09
N ILE A 36 -6.15 -1.56 8.00
CA ILE A 36 -5.86 -1.30 9.41
C ILE A 36 -4.38 -0.97 9.64
N ALA A 37 -3.47 -1.60 8.90
CA ALA A 37 -2.03 -1.39 9.04
C ALA A 37 -1.63 0.04 8.69
N ILE A 38 -2.22 0.63 7.64
CA ILE A 38 -1.91 2.00 7.19
C ILE A 38 -2.04 3.04 8.32
N PRO A 39 -3.21 3.21 8.98
CA PRO A 39 -3.37 4.20 10.04
C PRO A 39 -2.50 3.88 11.25
N VAL A 40 -2.46 2.62 11.68
CA VAL A 40 -1.66 2.22 12.86
C VAL A 40 -0.18 2.50 12.63
N THR A 41 0.31 2.29 11.41
CA THR A 41 1.70 2.61 11.03
C THR A 41 1.95 4.12 11.10
N GLY A 42 1.05 4.93 10.55
CA GLY A 42 1.21 6.38 10.60
C GLY A 42 1.26 6.95 12.03
N PHE A 43 0.68 6.26 13.02
CA PHE A 43 0.84 6.65 14.43
C PHE A 43 2.14 6.16 15.07
N LEU A 44 2.63 4.98 14.68
CA LEU A 44 3.73 4.31 15.38
C LEU A 44 5.10 4.43 14.69
N TYR A 45 5.17 4.93 13.45
CA TYR A 45 6.41 4.91 12.67
C TYR A 45 7.57 5.67 13.31
N HIS A 46 7.29 6.72 14.09
CA HIS A 46 8.31 7.48 14.82
C HIS A 46 9.14 6.59 15.77
N LEU A 47 8.55 5.54 16.33
CA LEU A 47 9.28 4.60 17.19
C LEU A 47 10.38 3.88 16.41
N ALA A 48 10.08 3.44 15.19
CA ALA A 48 11.07 2.81 14.32
C ALA A 48 12.05 3.83 13.73
N ALA A 49 11.58 5.03 13.36
CA ALA A 49 12.44 6.11 12.86
C ALA A 49 13.51 6.49 13.89
N ASN A 50 13.14 6.61 15.18
CA ASN A 50 14.09 6.90 16.26
C ASN A 50 15.15 5.81 16.43
N LEU A 51 14.79 4.54 16.23
CA LEU A 51 15.74 3.42 16.24
C LEU A 51 16.69 3.45 15.03
N LEU A 52 16.28 4.11 13.94
CA LEU A 52 17.03 4.27 12.70
C LEU A 52 17.82 5.58 12.64
N SER A 53 17.90 6.35 13.72
CA SER A 53 18.64 7.61 13.84
C SER A 53 20.15 7.54 13.51
N PHE A 54 20.67 6.33 13.26
CA PHE A 54 22.01 6.13 12.70
C PHE A 54 22.09 6.35 11.18
N LEU A 55 20.96 6.44 10.47
CA LEU A 55 20.93 6.68 9.02
C LEU A 55 21.21 8.15 8.68
N PRO A 56 21.84 8.43 7.53
CA PRO A 56 22.12 9.81 7.14
C PRO A 56 20.86 10.51 6.62
N GLY A 57 20.17 11.23 7.51
CA GLY A 57 19.14 12.21 7.16
C GLY A 57 17.72 11.81 7.58
N GLU A 58 17.00 12.79 8.10
CA GLU A 58 15.65 12.63 8.67
C GLU A 58 14.64 12.00 7.70
N ASN A 59 14.76 12.27 6.39
CA ASN A 59 13.90 11.65 5.37
C ASN A 59 14.15 10.14 5.24
N TRP A 60 15.40 9.68 5.31
CA TRP A 60 15.73 8.26 5.24
C TRP A 60 15.21 7.52 6.47
N GLU A 61 15.37 8.11 7.65
CA GLU A 61 14.90 7.58 8.92
C GLU A 61 13.38 7.39 8.93
N ASN A 62 12.64 8.44 8.52
CA ASN A 62 11.18 8.41 8.49
C ASN A 62 10.64 7.47 7.40
N PHE A 63 11.25 7.46 6.22
CA PHE A 63 10.83 6.56 5.13
C PHE A 63 10.99 5.09 5.53
N PHE A 64 12.18 4.69 5.97
CA PHE A 64 12.40 3.31 6.37
C PHE A 64 11.67 2.96 7.65
N GLY A 65 11.58 3.89 8.61
CA GLY A 65 10.80 3.72 9.83
C GLY A 65 9.34 3.40 9.51
N PHE A 66 8.75 4.10 8.53
CA PHE A 66 7.40 3.81 8.06
C PHE A 66 7.27 2.39 7.50
N PHE A 67 8.10 1.99 6.52
CA PHE A 67 7.98 0.67 5.90
C PHE A 67 8.30 -0.49 6.86
N ILE A 68 9.26 -0.31 7.76
CA ILE A 68 9.58 -1.32 8.79
C ILE A 68 8.40 -1.48 9.74
N THR A 69 7.81 -0.37 10.19
CA THR A 69 6.65 -0.37 11.08
C THR A 69 5.42 -0.98 10.37
N PHE A 70 5.21 -0.63 9.11
CA PHE A 70 4.16 -1.17 8.26
C PHE A 70 4.30 -2.68 8.09
N ALA A 71 5.52 -3.16 7.82
CA ALA A 71 5.81 -4.57 7.68
C ALA A 71 5.57 -5.33 9.00
N LEU A 72 5.99 -4.77 10.14
CA LEU A 72 5.78 -5.37 11.46
C LEU A 72 4.30 -5.44 11.83
N ILE A 73 3.57 -4.34 11.70
CA ILE A 73 2.13 -4.29 11.98
C ILE A 73 1.37 -5.21 11.02
N GLY A 74 1.71 -5.15 9.73
CA GLY A 74 1.13 -6.02 8.71
C GLY A 74 1.37 -7.50 9.01
N LEU A 75 2.57 -7.86 9.47
CA LEU A 75 2.88 -9.23 9.91
C LEU A 75 2.01 -9.64 11.11
N ILE A 76 1.91 -8.80 12.13
CA ILE A 76 1.11 -9.06 13.34
C ILE A 76 -0.37 -9.22 12.98
N LEU A 77 -0.93 -8.30 12.19
CA LEU A 77 -2.33 -8.36 11.76
C LEU A 77 -2.62 -9.59 10.91
N ASN A 78 -1.74 -9.92 9.96
CA ASN A 78 -1.89 -11.15 9.18
C ASN A 78 -1.85 -12.39 10.08
N LEU A 79 -0.97 -12.43 11.09
CA LEU A 79 -0.89 -13.52 12.05
C LEU A 79 -2.18 -13.66 12.87
N ILE A 80 -2.74 -12.55 13.35
CA ILE A 80 -4.03 -12.51 14.06
C ILE A 80 -5.16 -13.00 13.15
N PHE A 81 -5.14 -12.59 11.88
CA PHE A 81 -6.19 -12.96 10.92
C PHE A 81 -6.08 -14.38 10.37
N ILE A 82 -5.02 -15.14 10.63
CA ILE A 82 -4.93 -16.55 10.22
C ILE A 82 -6.12 -17.36 10.78
N ILE A 83 -6.47 -17.14 12.05
CA ILE A 83 -7.52 -17.89 12.74
C ILE A 83 -8.90 -17.63 12.11
N PRO A 84 -9.41 -16.38 12.06
CA PRO A 84 -10.73 -16.10 11.47
C PRO A 84 -10.80 -16.47 9.98
N THR A 85 -9.71 -16.24 9.23
CA THR A 85 -9.63 -16.60 7.79
C THR A 85 -9.92 -18.09 7.60
N ARG A 86 -9.24 -18.97 8.36
CA ARG A 86 -9.42 -20.42 8.23
C ARG A 86 -10.81 -20.90 8.66
N LEU A 87 -11.43 -20.25 9.63
CA LEU A 87 -12.78 -20.61 10.08
C LEU A 87 -13.83 -20.25 9.01
N ILE A 88 -13.76 -19.04 8.47
CA ILE A 88 -14.70 -18.57 7.44
C ILE A 88 -14.49 -19.33 6.14
N GLU A 89 -13.25 -19.63 5.76
CA GLU A 89 -12.96 -20.41 4.55
C GLU A 89 -13.50 -21.85 4.62
N LYS A 90 -13.61 -22.42 5.83
CA LYS A 90 -14.28 -23.72 6.04
C LYS A 90 -15.80 -23.61 5.95
N ALA A 91 -16.38 -22.53 6.49
CA ALA A 91 -17.82 -22.29 6.44
C ALA A 91 -18.31 -21.88 5.05
N TRP A 92 -17.44 -21.37 4.19
CA TRP A 92 -17.79 -20.91 2.85
C TRP A 92 -18.02 -22.08 1.89
N LEU A 93 -19.28 -22.36 1.58
CA LEU A 93 -19.70 -23.48 0.73
C LEU A 93 -19.37 -23.25 -0.76
N ILE A 94 -19.21 -22.00 -1.19
CA ILE A 94 -19.00 -21.64 -2.60
C ILE A 94 -17.49 -21.58 -2.89
N LYS A 95 -16.88 -22.72 -3.24
CA LYS A 95 -15.44 -22.84 -3.59
C LYS A 95 -15.18 -22.87 -5.11
N GLY A 96 -16.02 -22.17 -5.88
CA GLY A 96 -15.99 -22.17 -7.34
C GLY A 96 -15.13 -21.07 -7.97
N ILE A 97 -15.30 -20.88 -9.29
CA ILE A 97 -14.56 -19.86 -10.05
C ILE A 97 -14.85 -18.43 -9.56
N LEU A 98 -16.07 -18.17 -9.11
CA LEU A 98 -16.48 -16.88 -8.54
C LEU A 98 -15.65 -16.52 -7.29
N PHE A 99 -15.33 -17.50 -6.44
CA PHE A 99 -14.50 -17.31 -5.26
C PHE A 99 -13.07 -16.91 -5.61
N ARG A 100 -12.52 -17.44 -6.71
CA ARG A 100 -11.20 -17.06 -7.21
C ARG A 100 -11.23 -15.67 -7.86
N LEU A 101 -12.26 -15.36 -8.64
CA LEU A 101 -12.41 -14.05 -9.29
C LEU A 101 -12.57 -12.92 -8.27
N ILE A 102 -13.37 -13.11 -7.22
CA ILE A 102 -13.46 -12.14 -6.13
C ILE A 102 -12.10 -11.97 -5.45
N GLY A 103 -11.39 -13.07 -5.19
CA GLY A 103 -10.01 -13.01 -4.67
C GLY A 103 -9.07 -12.18 -5.55
N ALA A 104 -9.15 -12.38 -6.86
CA ALA A 104 -8.34 -11.63 -7.84
C ALA A 104 -8.61 -10.12 -7.76
N ILE A 105 -9.88 -9.71 -7.75
CA ILE A 105 -10.27 -8.30 -7.67
C ILE A 105 -9.81 -7.69 -6.34
N VAL A 106 -10.03 -8.41 -5.23
CA VAL A 106 -9.64 -7.93 -3.90
C VAL A 106 -8.13 -7.79 -3.79
N ASN A 107 -7.35 -8.75 -4.29
CA ASN A 107 -5.90 -8.66 -4.26
C ASN A 107 -5.36 -7.56 -5.20
N LEU A 108 -6.03 -7.34 -6.34
CA LEU A 108 -5.72 -6.22 -7.22
C LEU A 108 -5.91 -4.88 -6.50
N LEU A 109 -7.00 -4.73 -5.73
CA LEU A 109 -7.23 -3.55 -4.89
C LEU A 109 -6.15 -3.42 -3.80
N ASP A 110 -5.77 -4.52 -3.16
CA ASP A 110 -4.70 -4.54 -2.15
C ASP A 110 -3.37 -4.03 -2.72
N ALA A 111 -2.96 -4.53 -3.89
CA ALA A 111 -1.75 -4.08 -4.57
C ALA A 111 -1.86 -2.62 -5.05
N ALA A 112 -3.01 -2.20 -5.56
CA ALA A 112 -3.25 -0.82 -5.96
C ALA A 112 -3.10 0.14 -4.77
N ILE A 113 -3.68 -0.19 -3.62
CA ILE A 113 -3.56 0.60 -2.39
C ILE A 113 -2.11 0.60 -1.91
N GLY A 114 -1.42 -0.54 -1.92
CA GLY A 114 0.00 -0.62 -1.55
C GLY A 114 0.91 0.24 -2.43
N LEU A 115 0.66 0.28 -3.74
CA LEU A 115 1.38 1.16 -4.67
C LEU A 115 1.11 2.64 -4.40
N VAL A 116 -0.15 3.00 -4.14
CA VAL A 116 -0.54 4.37 -3.81
C VAL A 116 0.10 4.81 -2.50
N LEU A 117 0.05 3.94 -1.48
CA LEU A 117 0.73 4.14 -0.21
C LEU A 117 2.22 4.39 -0.41
N PHE A 118 2.88 3.57 -1.25
CA PHE A 118 4.29 3.75 -1.57
C PHE A 118 4.58 5.11 -2.19
N VAL A 119 3.79 5.54 -3.18
CA VAL A 119 3.95 6.86 -3.80
C VAL A 119 3.73 7.99 -2.80
N LEU A 120 2.74 7.87 -1.91
CA LEU A 120 2.46 8.89 -0.90
C LEU A 120 3.60 9.03 0.11
N VAL A 121 4.13 7.91 0.61
CA VAL A 121 5.25 7.91 1.55
C VAL A 121 6.52 8.43 0.89
N LEU A 122 6.78 8.06 -0.37
CA LEU A 122 7.92 8.57 -1.13
C LEU A 122 7.84 10.10 -1.34
N ARG A 123 6.64 10.64 -1.59
CA ARG A 123 6.43 12.09 -1.71
C ARG A 123 6.54 12.82 -0.38
N ALA A 124 6.12 12.20 0.72
CA ALA A 124 6.23 12.80 2.05
C ALA A 124 7.68 12.83 2.55
N TYR A 125 8.47 11.80 2.20
CA TYR A 125 9.88 11.68 2.58
C TYR A 125 10.73 11.48 1.31
N PRO A 126 11.02 12.55 0.56
CA PRO A 126 11.82 12.46 -0.65
C PRO A 126 13.25 12.07 -0.27
N ILE A 127 13.61 10.84 -0.62
CA ILE A 127 14.91 10.26 -0.29
C ILE A 127 15.94 10.58 -1.38
N THR A 128 15.53 10.42 -2.64
CA THR A 128 16.40 10.62 -3.80
C THR A 128 15.60 11.29 -4.93
N GLY A 129 16.15 12.36 -5.50
CA GLY A 129 15.47 13.11 -6.56
C GLY A 129 15.21 12.29 -7.82
N TRP A 130 16.05 11.29 -8.12
CA TRP A 130 15.84 10.42 -9.29
C TRP A 130 14.60 9.53 -9.12
N LEU A 131 14.35 8.99 -7.92
CA LEU A 131 13.22 8.10 -7.68
C LEU A 131 11.90 8.85 -7.73
N GLU A 132 11.87 10.05 -7.13
CA GLU A 132 10.71 10.96 -7.21
C GLU A 132 10.42 11.39 -8.66
N TYR A 133 11.45 11.77 -9.41
CA TYR A 133 11.32 12.11 -10.82
C TYR A 133 10.74 10.95 -11.63
N VAL A 134 11.27 9.74 -11.44
CA VAL A 134 10.83 8.58 -12.23
C VAL A 134 9.40 8.14 -11.85
N VAL A 135 9.01 8.23 -10.58
CA VAL A 135 7.64 7.94 -10.11
C VAL A 135 6.64 8.99 -10.59
N SER A 136 7.00 10.28 -10.59
CA SER A 136 6.12 11.36 -11.05
C SER A 136 5.81 11.32 -12.56
N GLN A 137 6.70 10.74 -13.36
CA GLN A 137 6.50 10.56 -14.81
C GLN A 137 5.60 9.36 -15.17
N SER A 138 5.19 8.53 -14.19
CA SER A 138 4.31 7.39 -14.44
C SER A 138 2.85 7.81 -14.56
N THR A 139 2.25 7.55 -15.73
CA THR A 139 0.83 7.82 -15.96
C THR A 139 -0.05 6.91 -15.09
N ILE A 140 0.37 5.65 -14.91
CA ILE A 140 -0.41 4.65 -14.17
C ILE A 140 -0.42 4.96 -12.67
N LEU A 141 0.73 5.33 -12.10
CA LEU A 141 0.79 5.72 -10.68
C LEU A 141 0.00 6.99 -10.43
N THR A 142 0.10 7.99 -11.31
CA THR A 142 -0.74 9.20 -11.21
C THR A 142 -2.22 8.85 -11.26
N TRP A 143 -2.64 8.02 -12.23
CA TRP A 143 -4.03 7.56 -12.32
C TRP A 143 -4.50 6.81 -11.06
N LEU A 144 -3.67 5.90 -10.53
CA LEU A 144 -3.92 5.17 -9.28
C LEU A 144 -4.09 6.14 -8.10
N THR A 145 -3.15 7.06 -7.91
CA THR A 145 -3.20 8.02 -6.79
C THR A 145 -4.43 8.93 -6.83
N LEU A 146 -4.92 9.27 -8.02
CA LEU A 146 -6.16 10.05 -8.19
C LEU A 146 -7.40 9.24 -7.78
N HIS A 147 -7.52 7.99 -8.23
CA HIS A 147 -8.69 7.14 -7.95
C HIS A 147 -8.70 6.60 -6.52
N PHE A 148 -7.52 6.36 -5.95
CA PHE A 148 -7.35 5.85 -4.59
C PHE A 148 -6.94 6.97 -3.62
N SER A 149 -7.43 8.20 -3.83
CA SER A 149 -7.15 9.34 -2.96
C SER A 149 -7.61 9.13 -1.51
N PHE A 150 -8.56 8.22 -1.26
CA PHE A 150 -8.97 7.81 0.08
C PHE A 150 -7.81 7.28 0.94
N VAL A 151 -6.75 6.73 0.33
CA VAL A 151 -5.57 6.21 1.04
C VAL A 151 -4.84 7.30 1.82
N GLN A 152 -4.93 8.56 1.37
CA GLN A 152 -4.39 9.71 2.09
C GLN A 152 -5.11 9.94 3.43
N TRP A 153 -6.42 9.69 3.47
CA TRP A 153 -7.22 9.81 4.68
C TRP A 153 -6.95 8.70 5.69
N LEU A 154 -6.44 7.56 5.22
CA LEU A 154 -6.01 6.46 6.09
C LEU A 154 -4.66 6.74 6.74
N LEU A 155 -3.85 7.64 6.20
CA LEU A 155 -2.58 8.04 6.80
C LEU A 155 -2.83 9.19 7.80
N PRO A 156 -2.63 9.00 9.11
CA PRO A 156 -2.70 10.09 10.06
C PRO A 156 -1.62 11.13 9.71
N GLN A 157 -2.09 12.30 9.26
CA GLN A 157 -1.36 13.54 8.97
C GLN A 157 0.15 13.37 8.73
N LEU A 158 0.50 12.86 7.54
CA LEU A 158 1.82 13.18 6.98
C LEU A 158 1.95 14.72 6.91
N PRO A 159 3.14 15.29 7.18
CA PRO A 159 3.31 16.74 7.22
C PRO A 159 2.68 17.39 5.98
N GLN A 160 1.81 18.37 6.23
CA GLN A 160 0.80 18.94 5.32
C GLN A 160 1.32 19.52 3.99
N HIS A 161 2.64 19.49 3.74
CA HIS A 161 3.27 19.99 2.53
C HIS A 161 2.97 19.13 1.28
N ALA A 162 2.53 17.88 1.43
CA ALA A 162 2.12 17.02 0.30
C ALA A 162 0.71 17.35 -0.24
N ILE A 163 -0.12 18.07 0.53
CA ILE A 163 -1.54 18.34 0.20
C ILE A 163 -1.64 19.43 -0.88
N THR A 164 -0.73 20.41 -0.89
CA THR A 164 -0.76 21.56 -1.82
C THR A 164 -0.37 21.18 -3.26
N ALA A 165 0.42 20.11 -3.44
CA ALA A 165 0.88 19.68 -4.76
C ALA A 165 -0.23 19.06 -5.62
N ILE A 166 -1.27 18.47 -5.01
CA ILE A 166 -2.37 17.82 -5.74
C ILE A 166 -3.34 18.87 -6.30
N ILE A 167 -3.56 19.97 -5.57
CA ILE A 167 -4.50 21.03 -5.98
C ILE A 167 -3.92 21.83 -7.17
N THR A 168 -2.60 22.05 -7.20
CA THR A 168 -1.96 22.87 -8.24
C THR A 168 -1.89 22.17 -9.62
N ILE A 169 -1.82 20.83 -9.65
CA ILE A 169 -1.81 20.07 -10.92
C ILE A 169 -3.22 19.99 -11.54
N VAL A 170 -4.28 20.22 -10.75
CA VAL A 170 -5.67 20.16 -11.21
C VAL A 170 -6.17 21.54 -11.71
N THR A 171 -5.50 22.63 -11.33
CA THR A 171 -5.87 24.00 -11.71
C THR A 171 -4.88 24.71 -12.64
N GLY A 172 -3.81 24.03 -13.05
CA GLY A 172 -2.78 24.54 -13.97
C GLY A 172 -2.86 23.94 -15.37
#